data_AF-A0AAU1KP51-F1
#
_entry.id   AF-A0AAU1KP51-F1
#
_cell.length_a   1.000
_cell.length_b   1.000
_cell.length_c   1.000
_cell.angle_alpha   90.00
_cell.angle_beta   90.00
_cell.angle_gamma   90.00
#
_symmetry.space_group_name_H-M   'P 1'
#
loop_
_entity.id
_entity.type
_entity.pdbx_description
1 polymer ?
#
loop_
_entity_poly.entity_id
_entity_poly.type
_entity_poly.pdbx_seq_one_letter_code
_entity_poly.pdbx_strand_id
1 'polypeptide(L)'
;MTAPASLALSTKLMPTTPALRAATALLWRPDGLRQRYPRYLAAMYALVRASVPLLERAAERCSELDDAQARSLAAYYTRHAEEERGHDAWLLEDLAAAGAGPAAVPPPAVVELAGAQYYRIEHEHPVVLLGYIAVLEGNAPGPRLADRLAEATGLPEGAFRTLREHAELDGGHLDDLHRVLDGLAPSPERQTTVSVSALHTANLLTRLFLTLADDPGGHP
;
A
#
# COMPACT_ATOMS: atom_id res chain seq x y z
N MET A 1 27.56 -16.79 -5.09
CA MET A 1 26.90 -15.48 -5.20
C MET A 1 25.61 -15.57 -4.41
N THR A 2 25.38 -14.69 -3.45
CA THR A 2 24.09 -14.56 -2.77
C THR A 2 23.07 -13.93 -3.71
N ALA A 3 21.83 -14.39 -3.71
CA ALA A 3 20.77 -13.78 -4.51
C ALA A 3 20.56 -12.31 -4.10
N PRO A 4 20.16 -11.42 -5.02
CA PRO A 4 19.73 -10.06 -4.68
C PRO A 4 18.62 -10.08 -3.62
N ALA A 5 18.59 -9.06 -2.76
CA ALA A 5 17.64 -8.99 -1.67
C ALA A 5 16.20 -8.81 -2.18
N SER A 6 16.01 -8.09 -3.30
CA SER A 6 14.75 -7.96 -4.03
C SER A 6 14.21 -9.30 -4.53
N LEU A 7 15.08 -10.12 -5.13
CA LEU A 7 14.72 -11.45 -5.62
C LEU A 7 14.35 -12.38 -4.46
N ALA A 8 15.10 -12.33 -3.35
CA ALA A 8 14.78 -13.10 -2.15
C ALA A 8 13.42 -12.71 -1.56
N LEU A 9 13.11 -11.41 -1.50
CA LEU A 9 11.81 -10.91 -1.04
C LEU A 9 10.67 -11.38 -1.96
N SER A 10 10.81 -11.18 -3.27
CA SER A 10 9.83 -11.60 -4.28
C SER A 10 9.57 -13.11 -4.22
N THR A 11 10.62 -13.90 -4.05
CA THR A 11 10.49 -15.37 -3.89
C THR A 11 9.65 -15.73 -2.67
N LYS A 12 9.86 -15.04 -1.54
CA LYS A 12 9.11 -15.30 -0.30
C LYS A 12 7.65 -14.84 -0.37
N LEU A 13 7.34 -13.83 -1.20
CA LEU A 13 5.97 -13.36 -1.43
C LEU A 13 5.19 -14.22 -2.42
N MET A 14 5.86 -15.04 -3.24
CA MET A 14 5.19 -15.90 -4.22
C MET A 14 4.00 -16.71 -3.67
N PRO A 15 4.07 -17.32 -2.47
CA PRO A 15 2.94 -18.07 -1.91
C PRO A 15 1.73 -17.21 -1.54
N THR A 16 1.88 -15.91 -1.30
CA THR A 16 0.76 -15.02 -0.94
C THR A 16 0.00 -14.53 -2.17
N THR A 17 0.65 -14.51 -3.34
CA THR A 17 0.10 -13.98 -4.59
C THR A 17 -1.26 -14.59 -4.99
N PRO A 18 -1.49 -15.92 -4.94
CA PRO A 18 -2.79 -16.48 -5.32
C PRO A 18 -3.94 -15.98 -4.44
N ALA A 19 -3.73 -15.89 -3.13
CA ALA A 19 -4.76 -15.45 -2.19
C ALA A 19 -5.10 -13.97 -2.39
N LEU A 20 -4.07 -13.11 -2.51
CA LEU A 20 -4.27 -11.69 -2.76
C LEU A 20 -4.96 -11.44 -4.11
N ARG A 21 -4.56 -12.14 -5.17
CA ARG A 21 -5.22 -12.06 -6.49
C ARG A 21 -6.69 -12.48 -6.42
N ALA A 22 -7.01 -13.55 -5.70
CA ALA A 22 -8.39 -13.99 -5.51
C ALA A 22 -9.21 -12.95 -4.75
N ALA A 23 -8.67 -12.37 -3.67
CA ALA A 23 -9.33 -11.31 -2.92
C ALA A 23 -9.55 -10.04 -3.77
N THR A 24 -8.56 -9.63 -4.55
CA THR A 24 -8.67 -8.52 -5.51
C THR A 24 -9.73 -8.81 -6.58
N ALA A 25 -9.79 -10.03 -7.11
CA ALA A 25 -10.82 -10.41 -8.08
C ALA A 25 -12.23 -10.36 -7.47
N LEU A 26 -12.39 -10.81 -6.23
CA LEU A 26 -13.66 -10.74 -5.50
C LEU A 26 -14.07 -9.29 -5.24
N LEU A 27 -13.12 -8.43 -4.84
CA LEU A 27 -13.32 -6.99 -4.63
C LEU A 27 -13.93 -6.34 -5.88
N TRP A 28 -13.45 -6.70 -7.07
CA TRP A 28 -13.88 -6.11 -8.35
C TRP A 28 -14.98 -6.86 -9.09
N ARG A 29 -15.61 -7.88 -8.48
CA ARG A 29 -16.75 -8.57 -9.13
C ARG A 29 -17.89 -7.57 -9.43
N PRO A 30 -18.60 -7.71 -10.58
CA PRO A 30 -19.64 -6.76 -10.97
C PRO A 30 -20.78 -6.62 -9.94
N ASP A 31 -21.17 -7.72 -9.31
CA ASP A 31 -22.27 -7.74 -8.35
C ASP A 31 -21.95 -6.87 -7.12
N GLY A 32 -22.77 -5.83 -6.93
CA GLY A 32 -22.64 -4.87 -5.83
C GLY A 32 -21.46 -3.90 -5.97
N LEU A 33 -20.79 -3.85 -7.12
CA LEU A 33 -19.57 -3.06 -7.31
C LEU A 33 -19.79 -1.56 -7.10
N ARG A 34 -20.93 -1.02 -7.58
CA ARG A 34 -21.26 0.41 -7.43
C ARG A 34 -21.31 0.84 -5.96
N GLN A 35 -21.83 0.00 -5.06
CA GLN A 35 -21.90 0.28 -3.63
C GLN A 35 -20.58 -0.01 -2.91
N ARG A 36 -19.82 -0.98 -3.41
CA ARG A 36 -18.55 -1.39 -2.82
C ARG A 36 -17.42 -0.40 -3.12
N TYR A 37 -17.40 0.19 -4.31
CA TYR A 37 -16.32 1.08 -4.73
C TYR A 37 -16.13 2.29 -3.78
N PRO A 38 -17.16 3.01 -3.33
CA PRO A 38 -17.00 4.05 -2.30
C PRO A 38 -16.42 3.54 -0.98
N ARG A 39 -16.74 2.30 -0.56
CA ARG A 39 -16.13 1.68 0.64
C ARG A 39 -14.66 1.38 0.43
N TYR A 40 -14.29 0.91 -0.75
CA TYR A 40 -12.89 0.76 -1.14
C TYR A 40 -12.17 2.11 -1.06
N LEU A 41 -12.72 3.17 -1.65
CA LEU A 41 -12.13 4.51 -1.57
C LEU A 41 -11.97 4.98 -0.12
N ALA A 42 -12.96 4.77 0.74
CA ALA A 42 -12.88 5.14 2.15
C ALA A 42 -11.81 4.34 2.92
N ALA A 43 -11.66 3.04 2.63
CA ALA A 43 -10.62 2.21 3.21
C ALA A 43 -9.22 2.63 2.72
N MET A 44 -9.08 2.90 1.42
CA MET A 44 -7.82 3.36 0.84
C MET A 44 -7.46 4.77 1.33
N TYR A 45 -8.42 5.68 1.49
CA TYR A 45 -8.16 7.00 2.09
C TYR A 45 -7.50 6.86 3.46
N ALA A 46 -8.07 6.01 4.33
CA ALA A 46 -7.51 5.79 5.66
C ALA A 46 -6.10 5.19 5.62
N LEU A 47 -5.81 4.32 4.63
CA LEU A 47 -4.49 3.70 4.45
C LEU A 47 -3.47 4.71 3.90
N VAL A 48 -3.79 5.42 2.82
CA VAL A 48 -2.92 6.39 2.14
C VAL A 48 -2.63 7.59 3.03
N ARG A 49 -3.60 8.04 3.84
CA ARG A 49 -3.37 9.07 4.87
C ARG A 49 -2.26 8.70 5.87
N ALA A 50 -2.01 7.41 6.09
CA ALA A 50 -0.94 6.94 6.96
C ALA A 50 0.43 6.87 6.26
N SER A 51 0.50 6.90 4.92
CA SER A 51 1.75 6.71 4.16
C SER A 51 2.81 7.77 4.48
N VAL A 52 2.47 9.06 4.32
CA VAL A 52 3.42 10.15 4.57
C VAL A 52 3.93 10.16 6.03
N PRO A 53 3.08 10.08 7.07
CA PRO A 53 3.55 9.97 8.44
C PRO A 53 4.47 8.77 8.71
N LEU A 54 4.19 7.61 8.11
CA LEU A 54 5.05 6.42 8.25
C LEU A 54 6.42 6.64 7.60
N LEU A 55 6.46 7.23 6.40
CA LEU A 55 7.69 7.53 5.68
C LEU A 55 8.53 8.58 6.43
N GLU A 56 7.90 9.68 6.87
CA GLU A 56 8.57 10.72 7.65
C GLU A 56 9.13 10.17 8.97
N ARG A 57 8.34 9.38 9.71
CA ARG A 57 8.81 8.78 10.96
C ARG A 57 9.93 7.75 10.73
N ALA A 58 9.88 6.97 9.66
CA ALA A 58 10.98 6.07 9.30
C ALA A 58 12.26 6.85 8.94
N ALA A 59 12.14 7.97 8.23
CA ALA A 59 13.27 8.85 7.91
C ALA A 59 13.90 9.48 9.16
N GLU A 60 13.08 9.92 10.12
CA GLU A 60 13.52 10.41 11.42
C GLU A 60 14.31 9.33 12.18
N ARG A 61 13.73 8.13 12.31
CA ARG A 61 14.38 7.00 12.99
C ARG A 61 15.67 6.57 12.31
N CYS A 62 15.74 6.62 10.98
CA CYS A 62 16.99 6.40 10.24
C CYS A 62 18.07 7.44 10.61
N SER A 63 17.68 8.71 10.83
CA SER A 63 18.60 9.80 11.14
C SER A 63 19.20 9.70 12.54
N GLU A 64 18.57 8.93 13.42
CA GLU A 64 19.07 8.64 14.78
C GLU A 64 20.08 7.48 14.82
N LEU A 65 20.23 6.75 13.72
CA LEU A 65 21.17 5.63 13.61
C LEU A 65 22.50 6.09 13.01
N ASP A 66 23.61 5.69 13.63
CA ASP A 66 24.96 5.92 13.10
C ASP A 66 25.39 4.80 12.14
N ASP A 67 24.64 4.61 11.04
CA ASP A 67 25.02 3.69 9.97
C ASP A 67 24.74 4.24 8.56
N ALA A 68 25.57 3.85 7.59
CA ALA A 68 25.50 4.38 6.23
C ALA A 68 24.25 3.93 5.46
N GLN A 69 23.71 2.74 5.76
CA GLN A 69 22.49 2.23 5.14
C GLN A 69 21.28 3.07 5.62
N ALA A 70 21.26 3.44 6.91
CA ALA A 70 20.24 4.30 7.49
C ALA A 70 20.21 5.68 6.82
N ARG A 71 21.36 6.28 6.51
CA ARG A 71 21.40 7.56 5.76
C ARG A 71 20.79 7.44 4.35
N SER A 72 21.11 6.38 3.62
CA SER A 72 20.51 6.13 2.30
C SER A 72 19.01 5.87 2.39
N LEU A 73 18.56 5.14 3.42
CA LEU A 73 17.15 4.91 3.70
C LEU A 73 16.41 6.19 4.08
N ALA A 74 17.01 7.06 4.91
CA ALA A 74 16.42 8.35 5.25
C ALA A 74 16.14 9.18 3.99
N ALA A 75 17.13 9.29 3.10
CA ALA A 75 16.97 10.00 1.83
C ALA A 75 15.88 9.40 0.94
N TYR A 76 15.80 8.06 0.87
CA TYR A 76 14.73 7.37 0.15
C TYR A 76 13.35 7.68 0.74
N TYR A 77 13.19 7.54 2.06
CA TYR A 77 11.91 7.79 2.72
C TYR A 77 11.47 9.26 2.65
N THR A 78 12.39 10.22 2.78
CA THR A 78 12.08 11.65 2.61
C THR A 78 11.58 11.93 1.20
N ARG A 79 12.29 11.44 0.16
CA ARG A 79 11.84 11.61 -1.23
C ARG A 79 10.47 10.98 -1.46
N HIS A 80 10.28 9.75 -1.01
CA HIS A 80 9.02 9.04 -1.19
C HIS A 80 7.87 9.74 -0.43
N ALA A 81 8.14 10.33 0.74
CA ALA A 81 7.14 11.12 1.47
C ALA A 81 6.74 12.39 0.72
N GLU A 82 7.68 13.02 -0.01
CA GLU A 82 7.38 14.17 -0.87
C GLU A 82 6.52 13.77 -2.07
N GLU A 83 6.81 12.64 -2.70
CA GLU A 83 6.05 12.06 -3.82
C GLU A 83 4.61 11.71 -3.39
N GLU A 84 4.43 11.10 -2.21
CA GLU A 84 3.11 10.69 -1.72
C GLU A 84 2.25 11.82 -1.14
N ARG A 85 2.80 13.03 -1.02
CA ARG A 85 2.13 14.13 -0.32
C ARG A 85 0.89 14.60 -1.09
N GLY A 86 -0.26 14.47 -0.43
CA GLY A 86 -1.55 14.91 -0.96
C GLY A 86 -2.30 13.86 -1.77
N HIS A 87 -1.77 12.65 -1.92
CA HIS A 87 -2.51 11.53 -2.55
C HIS A 87 -3.78 11.16 -1.77
N ASP A 88 -3.79 11.35 -0.45
CA ASP A 88 -4.98 11.15 0.38
C ASP A 88 -6.09 12.17 0.06
N ALA A 89 -5.74 13.40 -0.34
CA ALA A 89 -6.71 14.39 -0.78
C ALA A 89 -7.39 14.00 -2.10
N TRP A 90 -6.68 13.36 -3.03
CA TRP A 90 -7.28 12.84 -4.26
C TRP A 90 -8.36 11.78 -3.97
N LEU A 91 -8.14 10.93 -2.96
CA LEU A 91 -9.15 9.96 -2.52
C LEU A 91 -10.39 10.62 -1.90
N LEU A 92 -10.24 11.77 -1.23
CA LEU A 92 -11.38 12.55 -0.72
C LEU A 92 -12.20 13.15 -1.87
N GLU A 93 -11.54 13.63 -2.91
CA GLU A 93 -12.20 14.12 -4.13
C GLU A 93 -12.93 13.00 -4.87
N ASP A 94 -12.30 11.83 -5.02
CA ASP A 94 -12.91 10.64 -5.61
C ASP A 94 -14.15 10.20 -4.83
N LEU A 95 -14.07 10.19 -3.49
CA LEU A 95 -15.21 9.90 -2.60
C LEU A 95 -16.37 10.87 -2.84
N ALA A 96 -16.07 12.18 -2.87
CA ALA A 96 -17.07 13.21 -3.11
C ALA A 96 -17.74 13.05 -4.48
N ALA A 97 -16.96 12.78 -5.52
CA ALA A 97 -17.48 12.51 -6.87
C ALA A 97 -18.32 11.23 -6.94
N ALA A 98 -18.00 10.23 -6.11
CA ALA A 98 -18.81 9.03 -5.95
C ALA A 98 -20.08 9.23 -5.11
N GLY A 99 -20.31 10.44 -4.57
CA GLY A 99 -21.45 10.76 -3.70
C GLY A 99 -21.30 10.22 -2.27
N ALA A 100 -20.07 9.98 -1.82
CA ALA A 100 -19.74 9.46 -0.50
C ALA A 100 -18.79 10.40 0.26
N GLY A 101 -18.56 10.10 1.53
CA GLY A 101 -17.56 10.77 2.36
C GLY A 101 -16.63 9.77 3.03
N PRO A 102 -15.56 10.24 3.69
CA PRO A 102 -14.68 9.36 4.45
C PRO A 102 -15.46 8.67 5.58
N ALA A 103 -15.07 7.44 5.89
CA ALA A 103 -15.64 6.73 7.03
C ALA A 103 -15.22 7.40 8.35
N ALA A 104 -16.15 7.55 9.28
CA ALA A 104 -15.86 8.08 10.62
C ALA A 104 -14.85 7.21 11.38
N VAL A 105 -14.90 5.89 11.15
CA VAL A 105 -13.99 4.91 11.74
C VAL A 105 -13.33 4.12 10.61
N PRO A 106 -11.98 4.06 10.55
CA PRO A 106 -11.29 3.27 9.53
C PRO A 106 -11.52 1.76 9.76
N PRO A 107 -11.48 0.93 8.70
CA PRO A 107 -11.57 -0.51 8.85
C PRO A 107 -10.47 -1.04 9.80
N PRO A 108 -10.77 -2.01 10.70
CA PRO A 108 -9.77 -2.55 11.63
C PRO A 108 -8.50 -3.03 10.94
N ALA A 109 -8.62 -3.67 9.77
CA ALA A 109 -7.47 -4.12 8.99
C ALA A 109 -6.56 -2.98 8.52
N VAL A 110 -7.09 -1.78 8.25
CA VAL A 110 -6.28 -0.59 7.89
C VAL A 110 -5.53 -0.07 9.11
N VAL A 111 -6.17 -0.06 10.28
CA VAL A 111 -5.53 0.31 11.54
C VAL A 111 -4.42 -0.68 11.90
N GLU A 112 -4.67 -1.99 11.73
CA GLU A 112 -3.67 -3.04 11.91
C GLU A 112 -2.49 -2.87 10.94
N LEU A 113 -2.75 -2.58 9.66
CA LEU A 113 -1.73 -2.36 8.63
C LEU A 113 -0.78 -1.22 9.00
N ALA A 114 -1.32 -0.03 9.26
CA ALA A 114 -0.53 1.15 9.59
C ALA A 114 0.09 1.04 11.00
N GLY A 115 -0.67 0.58 11.99
CA GLY A 115 -0.23 0.43 13.37
C GLY A 115 0.93 -0.55 13.53
N ALA A 116 0.93 -1.66 12.79
CA ALA A 116 2.04 -2.60 12.78
C ALA A 116 3.33 -1.95 12.26
N GLN A 117 3.24 -1.03 11.29
CA GLN A 117 4.43 -0.33 10.77
C GLN A 117 4.95 0.68 11.78
N TYR A 118 4.09 1.45 12.44
CA TYR A 118 4.52 2.34 13.54
C TYR A 118 5.27 1.56 14.62
N TYR A 119 4.72 0.44 15.09
CA TYR A 119 5.38 -0.38 16.09
C TYR A 119 6.77 -0.84 15.63
N ARG A 120 6.87 -1.35 14.40
CA ARG A 120 8.13 -1.83 13.81
C ARG A 120 9.16 -0.73 13.60
N ILE A 121 8.75 0.46 13.14
CA ILE A 121 9.65 1.61 12.95
C ILE A 121 10.26 2.06 14.28
N GLU A 122 9.48 2.02 15.36
CA GLU A 122 9.97 2.42 16.68
C GLU A 122 10.90 1.36 17.31
N HIS A 123 10.62 0.07 17.10
CA HIS A 123 11.24 -1.02 17.86
C HIS A 123 12.20 -1.92 17.05
N GLU A 124 12.23 -1.77 15.72
CA GLU A 124 13.11 -2.51 14.81
C GLU A 124 13.90 -1.53 13.93
N HIS A 125 14.82 -2.06 13.10
CA HIS A 125 15.53 -1.24 12.14
C HIS A 125 14.56 -0.72 11.05
N PRO A 126 14.57 0.59 10.69
CA PRO A 126 13.57 1.20 9.80
C PRO A 126 13.44 0.56 8.41
N VAL A 127 14.49 -0.15 7.94
CA VAL A 127 14.45 -0.97 6.71
C VAL A 127 13.22 -1.88 6.62
N VAL A 128 12.66 -2.29 7.77
CA VAL A 128 11.43 -3.09 7.88
C VAL A 128 10.25 -2.50 7.10
N LEU A 129 10.18 -1.17 6.96
CA LEU A 129 9.12 -0.49 6.22
C LEU A 129 9.16 -0.82 4.71
N LEU A 130 10.33 -1.17 4.15
CA LEU A 130 10.43 -1.60 2.75
C LEU A 130 9.56 -2.82 2.45
N GLY A 131 9.32 -3.70 3.42
CA GLY A 131 8.44 -4.86 3.23
C GLY A 131 6.97 -4.45 3.04
N TYR A 132 6.52 -3.43 3.77
CA TYR A 132 5.19 -2.85 3.62
C TYR A 132 5.03 -2.16 2.27
N ILE A 133 5.98 -1.30 1.90
CA ILE A 133 5.98 -0.57 0.62
C ILE A 133 5.99 -1.57 -0.55
N ALA A 134 6.85 -2.60 -0.52
CA ALA A 134 6.93 -3.59 -1.60
C ALA A 134 5.59 -4.28 -1.92
N VAL A 135 4.73 -4.49 -0.91
CA VAL A 135 3.41 -5.09 -1.13
C VAL A 135 2.41 -4.10 -1.69
N LEU A 136 2.44 -2.84 -1.23
CA LEU A 136 1.51 -1.82 -1.73
C LEU A 136 1.81 -1.44 -3.17
N GLU A 137 3.06 -1.06 -3.47
CA GLU A 137 3.48 -0.72 -4.84
C GLU A 137 3.37 -1.95 -5.77
N GLY A 138 3.75 -3.15 -5.27
CA GLY A 138 3.67 -4.37 -6.06
C GLY A 138 2.26 -4.87 -6.37
N ASN A 139 1.23 -4.27 -5.78
CA ASN A 139 -0.17 -4.60 -6.02
C ASN A 139 -1.00 -3.36 -6.37
N ALA A 140 -0.36 -2.31 -6.86
CA ALA A 140 -1.02 -1.13 -7.36
C ALA A 140 -2.01 -1.48 -8.50
N PRO A 141 -3.16 -0.79 -8.58
CA PRO A 141 -4.11 -0.92 -9.67
C PRO A 141 -3.48 -0.72 -11.06
N GLY A 142 -3.68 -1.68 -11.97
CA GLY A 142 -3.20 -1.54 -13.34
C GLY A 142 -3.94 -0.44 -14.13
N PRO A 143 -3.34 0.09 -15.22
CA PRO A 143 -3.79 1.31 -15.90
C PRO A 143 -5.20 1.25 -16.50
N ARG A 144 -5.70 0.04 -16.78
CA ARG A 144 -7.06 -0.17 -17.32
C ARG A 144 -8.12 -0.42 -16.24
N LEU A 145 -7.78 -0.32 -14.96
CA LEU A 145 -8.75 -0.60 -13.90
C LEU A 145 -9.77 0.52 -13.79
N ALA A 146 -9.32 1.79 -13.81
CA ALA A 146 -10.19 2.95 -13.69
C ALA A 146 -11.34 2.93 -14.73
N ASP A 147 -11.01 2.72 -16.00
CA ASP A 147 -12.01 2.69 -17.09
C ASP A 147 -13.01 1.54 -16.93
N ARG A 148 -12.53 0.35 -16.54
CA ARG A 148 -13.40 -0.80 -16.28
C ARG A 148 -14.34 -0.57 -15.10
N LEU A 149 -13.85 0.06 -14.03
CA LEU A 149 -14.68 0.39 -12.88
C LEU A 149 -15.68 1.49 -13.21
N ALA A 150 -15.30 2.50 -14.00
CA ALA A 150 -16.21 3.54 -14.47
C ALA A 150 -17.37 2.95 -15.28
N GLU A 151 -17.07 2.09 -16.25
CA GLU A 151 -18.08 1.39 -17.06
C GLU A 151 -19.01 0.52 -16.19
N ALA A 152 -18.43 -0.29 -15.31
CA ALA A 152 -19.20 -1.25 -14.50
C ALA A 152 -20.04 -0.58 -13.39
N THR A 153 -19.60 0.55 -12.85
CA THR A 153 -20.30 1.24 -11.76
C THR A 153 -21.24 2.32 -12.24
N GLY A 154 -20.98 2.94 -13.40
CA GLY A 154 -21.67 4.15 -13.87
C GLY A 154 -21.48 5.36 -12.95
N LEU A 155 -20.38 5.42 -12.20
CA LEU A 155 -20.02 6.60 -11.41
C LEU A 155 -19.37 7.68 -12.29
N PRO A 156 -19.39 8.97 -11.87
CA PRO A 156 -18.73 10.04 -12.62
C PRO A 156 -17.22 9.78 -12.79
N GLU A 157 -16.63 10.29 -13.88
CA GLU A 157 -15.19 10.14 -14.14
C GLU A 157 -14.31 10.63 -13.00
N GLY A 158 -14.74 11.70 -12.31
CA GLY A 158 -14.05 12.26 -11.16
C GLY A 158 -13.99 11.34 -9.93
N ALA A 159 -14.65 10.19 -9.93
CA ALA A 159 -14.54 9.18 -8.87
C ALA A 159 -13.34 8.22 -9.06
N PHE A 160 -12.58 8.38 -10.15
CA PHE A 160 -11.50 7.48 -10.55
C PHE A 160 -10.17 8.20 -10.76
N ARG A 161 -10.04 9.46 -10.31
CA ARG A 161 -8.83 10.26 -10.50
C ARG A 161 -7.63 9.56 -9.88
N THR A 162 -7.72 9.13 -8.62
CA THR A 162 -6.59 8.50 -7.92
C THR A 162 -6.10 7.28 -8.69
N LEU A 163 -7.01 6.43 -9.18
CA LEU A 163 -6.62 5.23 -9.93
C LEU A 163 -5.94 5.56 -11.27
N ARG A 164 -6.35 6.63 -11.96
CA ARG A 164 -5.74 7.06 -13.22
C ARG A 164 -4.38 7.67 -13.00
N GLU A 165 -4.31 8.69 -12.14
CA GLU A 165 -3.09 9.42 -11.84
C GLU A 165 -2.04 8.50 -11.24
N HIS A 166 -2.42 7.64 -10.28
CA HIS A 166 -1.49 6.67 -9.71
C HIS A 166 -0.97 5.71 -10.79
N ALA A 167 -1.81 5.19 -11.69
CA ALA A 167 -1.32 4.31 -12.76
C ALA A 167 -0.42 5.01 -13.80
N GLU A 168 -0.55 6.32 -13.99
CA GLU A 168 0.31 7.12 -14.88
C GLU A 168 1.65 7.49 -14.21
N LEU A 169 1.64 7.71 -12.89
CA LEU A 169 2.82 8.05 -12.09
C LEU A 169 3.62 6.80 -11.66
N ASP A 170 2.94 5.67 -11.42
CA ASP A 170 3.47 4.47 -10.74
C ASP A 170 4.14 3.44 -11.69
N GLY A 171 4.86 3.93 -12.71
CA GLY A 171 5.60 3.04 -13.61
C GLY A 171 6.85 2.39 -12.98
N GLY A 172 7.28 2.80 -11.79
CA GLY A 172 8.62 2.49 -11.31
C GLY A 172 8.88 2.50 -9.80
N HIS A 173 7.88 2.67 -8.93
CA HIS A 173 8.13 2.68 -7.48
C HIS A 173 8.63 1.33 -6.96
N LEU A 174 8.03 0.22 -7.42
CA LEU A 174 8.51 -1.12 -7.07
C LEU A 174 9.94 -1.36 -7.57
N ASP A 175 10.27 -0.88 -8.77
CA ASP A 175 11.62 -1.00 -9.34
C ASP A 175 12.63 -0.12 -8.60
N ASP A 176 12.25 1.09 -8.16
CA ASP A 176 13.08 1.93 -7.30
C ASP A 176 13.31 1.27 -5.94
N LEU A 177 12.27 0.69 -5.34
CA LEU A 177 12.37 -0.08 -4.10
C LEU A 177 13.30 -1.28 -4.27
N HIS A 178 13.21 -2.02 -5.37
CA HIS A 178 14.13 -3.13 -5.65
C HIS A 178 15.58 -2.65 -5.76
N ARG A 179 15.82 -1.53 -6.47
CA ARG A 179 17.15 -0.91 -6.56
C ARG A 179 17.68 -0.49 -5.19
N VAL A 180 16.83 0.10 -4.35
CA VAL A 180 17.19 0.48 -2.97
C VAL A 180 17.52 -0.76 -2.14
N LEU A 181 16.66 -1.76 -2.15
CA LEU A 181 16.84 -2.97 -1.35
C LEU A 181 18.11 -3.75 -1.76
N ASP A 182 18.40 -3.84 -3.05
CA ASP A 182 19.61 -4.48 -3.57
C ASP A 182 20.87 -3.65 -3.29
N GLY A 183 20.79 -2.32 -3.43
CA GLY A 183 21.90 -1.42 -3.14
C GLY A 183 22.26 -1.34 -1.65
N LEU A 184 21.28 -1.48 -0.75
CA LEU A 184 21.51 -1.55 0.69
C LEU A 184 22.18 -2.86 1.11
N ALA A 185 21.91 -3.95 0.38
CA ALA A 185 22.32 -5.31 0.71
C ALA A 185 22.19 -5.62 2.22
N PRO A 186 20.96 -5.58 2.80
CA PRO A 186 20.79 -5.69 4.25
C PRO A 186 21.32 -7.02 4.78
N SER A 187 21.69 -7.06 6.07
CA SER A 187 22.07 -8.31 6.74
C SER A 187 20.93 -9.34 6.68
N PRO A 188 21.21 -10.65 6.81
CA PRO A 188 20.18 -11.69 6.81
C PRO A 188 19.05 -11.45 7.82
N GLU A 189 19.37 -10.87 8.98
CA GLU A 189 18.38 -10.49 10.00
C GLU A 189 17.47 -9.38 9.50
N ARG A 190 18.04 -8.30 8.93
CA ARG A 190 17.28 -7.19 8.34
C ARG A 190 16.44 -7.64 7.14
N GLN A 191 16.95 -8.55 6.31
CA GLN A 191 16.16 -9.16 5.22
C GLN A 191 14.98 -9.97 5.75
N THR A 192 15.16 -10.63 6.91
CA THR A 192 14.09 -11.38 7.56
C THR A 192 13.00 -10.45 8.07
N THR A 193 13.34 -9.33 8.74
CA THR A 193 12.33 -8.36 9.19
C THR A 193 11.55 -7.75 8.04
N VAL A 194 12.22 -7.39 6.93
CA VAL A 194 11.57 -6.96 5.67
C VAL A 194 10.60 -8.01 5.15
N SER A 195 11.02 -9.28 5.11
CA SER A 195 10.19 -10.38 4.61
C SER A 195 8.96 -10.62 5.48
N VAL A 196 9.13 -10.61 6.81
CA VAL A 196 8.03 -10.75 7.78
C VAL A 196 7.09 -9.55 7.70
N SER A 197 7.63 -8.35 7.46
CA SER A 197 6.82 -7.17 7.22
C SER A 197 5.94 -7.31 5.99
N ALA A 198 6.53 -7.71 4.86
CA ALA A 198 5.82 -7.91 3.61
C ALA A 198 4.75 -9.03 3.71
N LEU A 199 5.09 -10.18 4.28
CA LEU A 199 4.13 -11.28 4.46
C LEU A 199 2.94 -10.86 5.34
N HIS A 200 3.20 -10.12 6.41
CA HIS A 200 2.15 -9.60 7.28
C HIS A 200 1.24 -8.61 6.52
N THR A 201 1.84 -7.68 5.77
CA THR A 201 1.11 -6.71 4.94
C THR A 201 0.26 -7.40 3.87
N ALA A 202 0.80 -8.39 3.16
CA ALA A 202 0.06 -9.15 2.16
C ALA A 202 -1.15 -9.88 2.75
N ASN A 203 -0.99 -10.48 3.94
CA ASN A 203 -2.10 -11.12 4.67
C ASN A 203 -3.19 -10.11 5.07
N LEU A 204 -2.81 -8.97 5.65
CA LEU A 204 -3.78 -7.95 6.09
C LEU A 204 -4.49 -7.28 4.91
N LEU A 205 -3.77 -7.02 3.81
CA LEU A 205 -4.35 -6.49 2.58
C LEU A 205 -5.35 -7.48 1.96
N THR A 206 -5.00 -8.77 1.96
CA THR A 206 -5.93 -9.84 1.54
C THR A 206 -7.19 -9.84 2.40
N ARG A 207 -7.06 -9.77 3.74
CA ARG A 207 -8.20 -9.71 4.68
C ARG A 207 -9.07 -8.48 4.43
N LEU A 208 -8.46 -7.32 4.19
CA LEU A 208 -9.18 -6.08 3.87
C LEU A 208 -10.02 -6.25 2.60
N PHE A 209 -9.43 -6.75 1.52
CA PHE A 209 -10.12 -6.93 0.25
C PHE A 209 -11.25 -7.97 0.32
N LEU A 210 -11.05 -9.07 1.06
CA LEU A 210 -12.13 -10.03 1.32
C LEU A 210 -13.28 -9.40 2.12
N THR A 211 -12.97 -8.63 3.16
CA THR A 211 -13.98 -7.95 3.98
C THR A 211 -14.80 -6.96 3.16
N LEU A 212 -14.13 -6.16 2.32
CA LEU A 212 -14.79 -5.25 1.40
C LEU A 212 -15.64 -5.99 0.35
N ALA A 213 -15.20 -7.17 -0.10
CA ALA A 213 -15.92 -7.98 -1.07
C ALA A 213 -17.19 -8.62 -0.49
N ASP A 214 -17.16 -9.01 0.79
CA ASP A 214 -18.25 -9.73 1.46
C ASP A 214 -19.41 -8.82 1.89
N ASP A 215 -19.17 -7.53 2.18
CA ASP A 215 -20.25 -6.60 2.56
C ASP A 215 -21.13 -6.22 1.34
N PRO A 216 -22.40 -6.69 1.29
CA PRO A 216 -23.25 -6.50 0.13
C PRO A 216 -23.89 -5.11 0.05
N GLY A 217 -23.70 -4.19 1.01
CA GLY A 217 -24.44 -2.92 0.96
C GLY A 217 -25.16 -2.48 2.22
N GLY A 218 -25.21 -3.29 3.28
CA GLY A 218 -25.94 -2.94 4.49
C GLY A 218 -25.26 -1.78 5.22
N HIS A 219 -25.95 -0.65 5.38
CA HIS A 219 -25.57 0.30 6.43
C HIS A 219 -25.80 -0.37 7.80
N PRO A 220 -25.01 -0.05 8.84
CA PRO A 220 -25.50 -0.21 10.21
C PRO A 220 -26.77 0.63 10.44
#